data_AF-A0A849Y7C7-F1
#
_entry.id   AF-A0A849Y7C7-F1
#
_cell.length_a   1.000
_cell.length_b   1.000
_cell.length_c   1.000
_cell.angle_alpha   90.00
_cell.angle_beta   90.00
_cell.angle_gamma   90.00
#
_symmetry.space_group_name_H-M   'P 1'
#
loop_
_entity.id
_entity.type
_entity.pdbx_description
1 polymer ?
#
loop_
_entity_poly.entity_id
_entity_poly.type
_entity_poly.pdbx_seq_one_letter_code
_entity_poly.pdbx_strand_id
1 'polypeptide(L)'
;MNCRNAQPHLGDLARGTPATGRLASVKAHLDGCPACSVAFERTRRLQSLLSLKRHESPDELIARNFLPEFHRRLYASLTRRRSFLSRMRSFFEAEEGLPVLARGLAFASAVFLSLFSLYTAHLSMQTGSTTVVVQSSNARPSATMKEVAFERFSGQHPAVYVLDRVSYAPRMDETSVLSF
;
A
#
# COMPACT_ATOMS: atom_id res chain seq x y z
N MET A 1 -7.51 -16.59 -20.40
CA MET A 1 -7.38 -15.29 -19.71
C MET A 1 -6.39 -15.44 -18.57
N ASN A 2 -5.52 -14.45 -18.32
CA ASN A 2 -4.44 -14.53 -17.33
C ASN A 2 -4.82 -13.82 -16.02
N CYS A 3 -4.24 -14.26 -14.89
CA CYS A 3 -4.53 -13.73 -13.55
C CYS A 3 -4.38 -12.20 -13.46
N ARG A 4 -3.32 -11.65 -14.08
CA ARG A 4 -3.04 -10.20 -14.11
C ARG A 4 -4.19 -9.38 -14.72
N ASN A 5 -4.88 -9.95 -15.70
CA ASN A 5 -6.01 -9.31 -16.38
C ASN A 5 -7.32 -9.57 -15.63
N ALA A 6 -7.40 -10.62 -14.82
CA ALA A 6 -8.60 -10.96 -14.04
C ALA A 6 -8.73 -10.15 -12.75
N GLN A 7 -7.61 -9.95 -12.05
CA GLN A 7 -7.57 -9.25 -10.77
C GLN A 7 -8.28 -7.89 -10.72
N PRO A 8 -8.08 -6.95 -11.68
CA PRO A 8 -8.73 -5.64 -11.59
C PRO A 8 -10.26 -5.71 -11.69
N HIS A 9 -10.82 -6.80 -12.23
CA HIS A 9 -12.26 -6.96 -12.45
C HIS A 9 -12.98 -7.73 -11.35
N LEU A 10 -12.27 -8.31 -10.38
CA LEU A 10 -12.87 -9.08 -9.28
C LEU A 10 -13.78 -8.20 -8.40
N GLY A 11 -13.39 -6.94 -8.18
CA GLY A 11 -14.19 -6.00 -7.39
C GLY A 11 -15.51 -5.61 -8.05
N ASP A 12 -15.51 -5.47 -9.38
CA ASP A 12 -16.72 -5.18 -10.15
C ASP A 12 -17.67 -6.38 -10.12
N LEU A 13 -17.13 -7.59 -10.33
CA LEU A 13 -17.89 -8.83 -10.25
C LEU A 13 -18.51 -9.01 -8.84
N ALA A 14 -17.76 -8.70 -7.78
CA ALA A 14 -18.25 -8.80 -6.40
C ALA A 14 -19.38 -7.81 -6.09
N ARG A 15 -19.40 -6.64 -6.75
CA ARG A 15 -20.48 -5.64 -6.61
C ARG A 15 -21.76 -6.02 -7.37
N GLY A 16 -21.72 -7.09 -8.17
CA GLY A 16 -22.82 -7.46 -9.05
C GLY A 16 -23.05 -6.45 -10.18
N THR A 17 -22.00 -5.77 -10.66
CA THR A 17 -22.15 -4.90 -11.84
C THR A 17 -22.62 -5.72 -13.04
N PRO A 18 -23.49 -5.16 -13.90
CA PRO A 18 -24.09 -5.89 -14.99
C PRO A 18 -23.03 -6.51 -15.90
N ALA A 19 -23.23 -7.77 -16.25
CA ALA A 19 -22.25 -8.60 -16.93
C ALA A 19 -21.90 -8.02 -18.31
N THR A 20 -20.73 -7.39 -18.42
CA THR A 20 -20.09 -7.15 -19.71
C THR A 20 -19.47 -8.46 -20.22
N GLY A 21 -19.22 -8.58 -21.53
CA GLY A 21 -18.55 -9.77 -22.09
C GLY A 21 -17.21 -10.11 -21.40
N ARG A 22 -16.52 -9.11 -20.83
CA ARG A 22 -15.32 -9.31 -20.01
C ARG A 22 -15.60 -10.01 -18.68
N LEU A 23 -16.71 -9.71 -18.00
CA LEU A 23 -17.06 -10.34 -16.72
C LEU A 23 -17.39 -11.83 -16.89
N ALA A 24 -17.99 -12.22 -18.02
CA ALA A 24 -18.19 -13.63 -18.36
C ALA A 24 -16.84 -14.36 -18.52
N SER A 25 -15.86 -13.75 -19.18
CA SER A 25 -14.51 -14.30 -19.29
C SER A 25 -13.77 -14.37 -17.95
N VAL A 26 -13.99 -13.42 -17.04
CA VAL A 26 -13.46 -13.46 -15.67
C VAL A 26 -14.08 -14.64 -14.92
N LYS A 27 -15.41 -14.82 -15.00
CA LYS A 27 -16.11 -15.91 -14.34
C LYS A 27 -15.58 -17.29 -14.79
N ALA A 28 -15.47 -17.51 -16.10
CA ALA A 28 -14.88 -18.72 -16.64
C ALA A 28 -13.42 -18.95 -16.18
N HIS A 29 -12.65 -17.88 -15.96
CA HIS A 29 -11.30 -17.99 -15.41
C HIS A 29 -11.29 -18.39 -13.93
N LEU A 30 -12.26 -17.92 -13.13
CA LEU A 30 -12.35 -18.28 -11.71
C LEU A 30 -12.59 -19.79 -11.52
N ASP A 31 -13.32 -20.41 -12.42
CA ASP A 31 -13.58 -21.86 -12.40
C ASP A 31 -12.29 -22.68 -12.63
N GLY A 32 -11.30 -22.12 -13.33
CA GLY A 32 -10.03 -22.77 -13.66
C GLY A 32 -8.83 -22.33 -12.82
N CYS A 33 -8.95 -21.33 -11.95
CA CYS A 33 -7.83 -20.76 -11.21
C CYS A 33 -8.12 -20.59 -9.71
N PRO A 34 -7.56 -21.45 -8.84
CA PRO A 34 -7.86 -21.42 -7.40
C PRO A 34 -7.34 -20.15 -6.69
N ALA A 35 -6.22 -19.57 -7.16
CA ALA A 35 -5.70 -18.35 -6.57
C ALA A 35 -6.66 -17.15 -6.79
N CYS A 36 -7.22 -17.05 -8.00
CA CYS A 36 -8.17 -16.00 -8.33
C CYS A 36 -9.54 -16.20 -7.67
N SER A 37 -9.98 -17.45 -7.49
CA SER A 37 -11.24 -17.75 -6.77
C SER A 37 -11.16 -17.40 -5.29
N VAL A 38 -10.04 -17.72 -4.62
CA VAL A 38 -9.80 -17.31 -3.22
C VAL A 38 -9.77 -15.79 -3.08
N ALA A 39 -9.07 -15.10 -4.01
CA ALA A 39 -9.05 -13.64 -4.03
C ALA A 39 -10.45 -13.05 -4.21
N PHE A 40 -11.24 -13.60 -5.13
CA PHE A 40 -12.62 -13.19 -5.37
C PHE A 40 -13.51 -13.36 -4.14
N GLU A 41 -13.47 -14.52 -3.48
CA GLU A 41 -14.25 -14.77 -2.26
C GLU A 41 -13.85 -13.82 -1.13
N ARG A 42 -12.56 -13.52 -0.98
CA ARG A 42 -12.10 -12.49 -0.03
C ARG A 42 -12.67 -11.11 -0.36
N THR A 43 -12.63 -10.70 -1.62
CA THR A 43 -13.22 -9.42 -2.05
C THR A 43 -14.72 -9.38 -1.81
N ARG A 44 -15.44 -10.47 -2.12
CA ARG A 44 -16.88 -10.61 -1.90
C ARG A 44 -17.25 -10.48 -0.42
N ARG A 45 -16.53 -11.18 0.47
CA ARG A 45 -16.72 -11.07 1.93
C ARG A 45 -16.43 -9.65 2.44
N LEU A 46 -15.38 -9.02 1.94
CA LEU A 46 -15.07 -7.64 2.34
C LEU A 46 -16.18 -6.69 1.89
N GLN A 47 -16.73 -6.85 0.69
CA GLN A 47 -17.86 -6.06 0.24
C GLN A 47 -19.13 -6.31 1.05
N SER A 48 -19.43 -7.55 1.44
CA SER A 48 -20.56 -7.81 2.32
C SER A 48 -20.40 -7.12 3.68
N LEU A 49 -19.21 -7.16 4.27
CA LEU A 49 -18.92 -6.45 5.52
C LEU A 49 -19.07 -4.93 5.37
N LEU A 50 -18.57 -4.37 4.28
CA LEU A 50 -18.74 -2.93 3.98
C LEU A 50 -20.21 -2.58 3.75
N SER A 51 -20.99 -3.48 3.13
CA SER A 51 -22.41 -3.24 2.91
C SER A 51 -23.21 -3.21 4.22
N LEU A 52 -22.84 -4.06 5.20
CA LEU A 52 -23.43 -4.05 6.54
C LEU A 52 -23.11 -2.74 7.28
N LYS A 53 -21.90 -2.20 7.10
CA LYS A 53 -21.44 -0.96 7.73
C LYS A 53 -21.84 0.31 6.97
N ARG A 54 -22.56 0.20 5.85
CA ARG A 54 -22.92 1.34 5.00
C ARG A 54 -23.83 2.36 5.68
N HIS A 55 -24.58 1.94 6.70
CA HIS A 55 -25.51 2.79 7.43
C HIS A 55 -24.89 3.46 8.66
N GLU A 56 -23.67 3.08 9.05
CA GLU A 56 -22.95 3.81 10.10
C GLU A 56 -22.38 5.10 9.51
N SER A 57 -22.95 6.23 9.92
CA SER A 57 -22.32 7.53 9.67
C SER A 57 -20.99 7.58 10.41
N PRO A 58 -19.90 8.05 9.78
CA PRO A 58 -18.66 8.28 10.50
C PRO A 58 -18.93 9.28 11.63
N ASP A 59 -18.23 9.11 12.74
CA ASP A 59 -18.25 10.06 13.85
C ASP A 59 -18.01 11.49 13.31
N GLU A 60 -18.81 12.45 13.77
CA GLU A 60 -18.74 13.84 13.31
C GLU A 60 -17.33 14.42 13.48
N LEU A 61 -16.62 14.02 14.53
CA LEU A 61 -15.23 14.42 14.76
C LEU A 61 -14.29 13.91 13.67
N ILE A 62 -14.49 12.68 13.21
CA ILE A 62 -13.68 12.09 12.14
C ILE A 62 -14.04 12.77 10.81
N ALA A 63 -15.33 12.95 10.55
CA ALA A 63 -15.81 13.58 9.34
C ALA A 63 -15.34 15.04 9.19
N ARG A 64 -15.35 15.82 10.27
CA ARG A 64 -14.92 17.23 10.22
C ARG A 64 -13.40 17.39 10.10
N ASN A 65 -12.61 16.50 10.71
CA ASN A 65 -11.16 16.67 10.75
C ASN A 65 -10.42 15.95 9.62
N PHE A 66 -10.85 14.75 9.23
CA PHE A 66 -10.07 13.91 8.32
C PHE A 66 -10.54 13.98 6.87
N LEU A 67 -11.85 14.08 6.61
CA LEU A 67 -12.35 14.15 5.24
C LEU A 67 -11.80 15.37 4.47
N PRO A 68 -11.80 16.60 5.04
CA PRO A 68 -11.30 17.77 4.32
C PRO A 68 -9.82 17.65 3.96
N GLU A 69 -8.99 17.17 4.89
CA GLU A 69 -7.56 17.00 4.65
C GLU A 69 -7.28 15.86 3.67
N PHE A 70 -8.05 14.76 3.73
CA PHE A 70 -7.99 13.69 2.75
C PHE A 70 -8.36 14.18 1.35
N HIS A 71 -9.47 14.91 1.21
CA HIS A 71 -9.87 15.51 -0.06
C HIS A 71 -8.83 16.50 -0.56
N ARG A 72 -8.28 17.36 0.32
CA ARG A 72 -7.22 18.31 -0.05
C ARG A 72 -6.00 17.59 -0.62
N ARG A 73 -5.56 16.50 0.02
CA ARG A 73 -4.43 15.68 -0.46
C ARG A 73 -4.75 14.96 -1.76
N LEU A 74 -5.96 14.44 -1.91
CA LEU A 74 -6.41 13.82 -3.15
C LEU A 74 -6.42 14.83 -4.31
N TYR A 75 -7.02 16.00 -4.10
CA TYR A 75 -7.04 17.05 -5.11
C TYR A 75 -5.63 17.55 -5.44
N ALA A 76 -4.77 17.75 -4.44
CA ALA A 76 -3.36 18.09 -4.65
C ALA A 76 -2.63 17.00 -5.46
N SER A 77 -2.90 15.72 -5.21
CA SER A 77 -2.28 14.61 -5.95
C SER A 77 -2.77 14.54 -7.40
N LEU A 78 -4.07 14.77 -7.65
CA LEU A 78 -4.66 14.77 -8.98
C LEU A 78 -4.20 15.97 -9.81
N THR A 79 -4.16 17.16 -9.20
CA THR A 79 -3.63 18.37 -9.84
C THR A 79 -2.13 18.24 -10.12
N ARG A 80 -1.34 17.66 -9.21
CA ARG A 80 0.09 17.38 -9.44
C ARG A 80 0.31 16.38 -10.57
N ARG A 81 -0.51 15.33 -10.66
CA ARG A 81 -0.46 14.37 -11.78
C ARG A 81 -0.83 15.04 -13.10
N ARG A 82 -1.88 15.87 -13.09
CA ARG A 82 -2.32 16.59 -14.30
C ARG A 82 -1.29 17.61 -14.77
N SER A 83 -0.67 18.36 -13.86
CA SER A 83 0.40 19.31 -14.19
C SER A 83 1.69 18.62 -14.61
N PHE A 84 2.01 17.46 -14.05
CA PHE A 84 3.11 16.62 -14.54
C PHE A 84 2.84 16.11 -15.96
N LEU A 85 1.63 15.60 -16.24
CA LEU A 85 1.24 15.14 -17.57
C LEU A 85 1.23 16.27 -18.60
N SER A 86 0.76 17.47 -18.23
CA SER A 86 0.79 18.63 -19.13
C SER A 86 2.21 19.10 -19.41
N ARG A 87 3.11 19.06 -18.41
CA ARG A 87 4.54 19.36 -18.62
C ARG A 87 5.22 18.34 -19.52
N MET A 88 4.98 17.05 -19.29
CA MET A 88 5.49 15.98 -20.17
C MET A 88 5.01 16.17 -21.60
N ARG A 89 3.72 16.49 -21.78
CA ARG A 89 3.15 16.79 -23.09
C ARG A 89 3.79 18.00 -23.75
N SER A 90 4.00 19.10 -23.01
CA SER A 90 4.68 20.28 -23.56
C SER A 90 6.15 20.02 -23.89
N PHE A 91 6.84 19.12 -23.17
CA PHE A 91 8.19 18.68 -23.57
C PHE A 91 8.18 17.91 -24.90
N PHE A 92 7.13 17.13 -25.17
CA PHE A 92 6.99 16.43 -26.46
C PHE A 92 6.52 17.35 -27.60
N GLU A 93 5.73 18.39 -27.30
CA GLU A 93 5.19 19.34 -28.29
C GLU A 93 6.15 20.52 -28.60
N ALA A 94 6.98 20.97 -27.65
CA ALA A 94 7.83 22.16 -27.83
C ALA A 94 9.11 21.94 -28.66
N GLU A 95 9.44 20.70 -29.03
CA GLU A 95 10.64 20.38 -29.83
C GLU A 95 10.26 19.95 -31.26
N GLU A 96 9.61 20.83 -32.02
CA GLU A 96 9.23 20.57 -33.42
C GLU A 96 10.43 20.49 -34.40
N GLY A 97 11.67 20.71 -33.95
CA GLY A 97 12.86 20.77 -34.81
C GLY A 97 13.81 19.55 -34.82
N LEU A 98 13.66 18.59 -33.90
CA LEU A 98 14.64 17.50 -33.73
C LEU A 98 14.14 16.14 -34.27
N PRO A 99 15.00 15.35 -34.95
CA PRO A 99 14.63 14.04 -35.50
C PRO A 99 14.28 13.04 -34.39
N VAL A 100 13.34 12.13 -34.67
CA VAL A 100 12.76 11.16 -33.71
C VAL A 100 13.83 10.35 -32.94
N LEU A 101 14.95 10.03 -33.59
CA LEU A 101 16.08 9.32 -32.96
C LEU A 101 16.79 10.13 -31.87
N ALA A 102 16.95 11.45 -32.07
CA ALA A 102 17.55 12.34 -31.08
C ALA A 102 16.67 12.44 -29.82
N ARG A 103 15.34 12.44 -30.00
CA ARG A 103 14.37 12.43 -28.89
C ARG A 103 14.47 11.15 -28.07
N GLY A 104 14.59 9.99 -28.75
CA GLY A 104 14.77 8.70 -28.10
C GLY A 104 16.06 8.63 -27.27
N LEU A 105 17.17 9.14 -27.81
CA LEU A 105 18.47 9.16 -27.12
C LEU A 105 18.48 10.12 -25.91
N ALA A 106 17.90 11.31 -26.03
CA ALA A 106 17.81 12.27 -24.92
C ALA A 106 16.93 11.75 -23.78
N PHE A 107 15.82 11.09 -24.10
CA PHE A 107 14.97 10.48 -23.08
C PHE A 107 15.66 9.28 -22.41
N ALA A 108 16.31 8.42 -23.20
CA ALA A 108 17.05 7.27 -22.68
C ALA A 108 18.21 7.70 -21.76
N SER A 109 18.95 8.75 -22.12
CA SER A 109 20.05 9.26 -21.29
C SER A 109 19.53 9.90 -19.99
N ALA A 110 18.44 10.65 -20.02
CA ALA A 110 17.82 11.22 -18.83
C ALA A 110 17.31 10.15 -17.85
N VAL A 111 16.66 9.09 -18.37
CA VAL A 111 16.21 7.96 -17.57
C VAL A 111 17.41 7.18 -17.01
N PHE A 112 18.44 6.95 -17.83
CA PHE A 112 19.65 6.26 -17.40
C PHE A 112 20.38 7.02 -16.28
N LEU A 113 20.54 8.33 -16.41
CA LEU A 113 21.15 9.17 -15.36
C LEU A 113 20.32 9.15 -14.07
N SER A 114 18.98 9.21 -14.16
CA SER A 114 18.12 9.14 -12.97
C SER A 114 18.22 7.79 -12.25
N LEU A 115 18.22 6.69 -12.99
CA LEU A 115 18.38 5.35 -12.42
C LEU A 115 19.79 5.15 -11.86
N PHE A 116 20.82 5.65 -12.55
CA PHE A 116 22.20 5.60 -12.10
C PHE A 116 22.40 6.38 -10.79
N SER A 117 21.84 7.59 -10.67
CA SER A 117 21.86 8.35 -9.42
C SER A 117 21.14 7.65 -8.27
N LEU A 118 20.03 6.96 -8.55
CA LEU A 118 19.34 6.15 -7.53
C LEU A 118 20.18 4.96 -7.08
N TYR A 119 20.84 4.29 -8.03
CA TYR A 119 21.71 3.15 -7.77
C TYR A 119 22.96 3.54 -6.97
N THR A 120 23.61 4.65 -7.31
CA THR A 120 24.77 5.15 -6.56
C THR A 120 24.38 5.61 -5.14
N ALA A 121 23.21 6.22 -4.97
CA ALA A 121 22.68 6.54 -3.64
C ALA A 121 22.42 5.27 -2.80
N HIS A 122 21.89 4.21 -3.42
CA HIS A 122 21.67 2.93 -2.74
C HIS A 122 22.99 2.25 -2.32
N LEU A 123 24.02 2.30 -3.18
CA LEU A 123 25.36 1.78 -2.86
C LEU A 123 26.03 2.58 -1.73
N SER A 124 25.88 3.91 -1.73
CA SER A 124 26.37 4.78 -0.66
C SER A 124 25.74 4.47 0.70
N MET A 125 24.46 4.07 0.74
CA MET A 125 23.80 3.67 1.98
C MET A 125 24.25 2.30 2.51
N GLN A 126 24.76 1.42 1.65
CA GLN A 126 25.26 0.09 2.06
C GLN A 126 26.70 0.11 2.59
N THR A 127 27.53 1.08 2.18
CA THR A 127 28.94 1.18 2.60
C THR A 127 29.16 2.13 3.77
N GLY A 128 28.10 2.72 4.32
CA GLY A 128 28.13 3.49 5.57
C GLY A 128 28.48 2.61 6.77
N SER A 129 29.77 2.32 6.94
CA SER A 129 30.35 1.87 8.20
C SER A 129 30.03 2.90 9.27
N THR A 130 28.99 2.65 10.04
CA THR A 130 28.68 3.42 11.24
C THR A 130 29.74 3.07 12.28
N THR A 131 30.80 3.86 12.37
CA THR A 131 31.68 3.87 13.54
C THR A 131 30.89 4.47 14.70
N VAL A 132 30.17 3.61 15.42
CA VAL A 132 29.55 3.99 16.69
C VAL A 132 30.68 4.18 17.69
N VAL A 133 31.05 5.44 17.95
CA VAL A 133 31.89 5.78 19.10
C VAL A 133 31.03 5.61 20.34
N VAL A 134 31.18 4.46 21.00
CA VAL A 134 30.57 4.20 22.31
C VAL A 134 31.35 5.00 23.34
N GLN A 135 30.84 6.19 23.68
CA GLN A 135 31.32 6.95 24.82
C GLN A 135 30.72 6.34 26.10
N SER A 136 31.44 5.38 26.69
CA SER A 136 31.09 4.76 27.97
C SER A 136 31.43 5.71 29.13
N SER A 137 30.45 6.48 29.59
CA SER A 137 30.52 7.12 30.90
C SER A 137 30.06 6.14 31.98
N ASN A 138 31.01 5.70 32.79
CA ASN A 138 30.82 4.82 33.94
C ASN A 138 29.76 5.37 34.93
N ALA A 139 28.67 4.63 35.12
CA ALA A 139 27.92 4.58 36.38
C ALA A 139 27.08 3.29 36.44
N ARG A 140 27.45 2.36 37.33
CA ARG A 140 26.72 1.14 37.75
C ARG A 140 26.11 1.40 39.14
N PRO A 141 25.27 0.51 39.73
CA PRO A 141 24.30 -0.43 39.13
C PRO A 141 22.97 -0.59 39.94
N SER A 142 21.92 -1.13 39.31
CA SER A 142 20.90 -2.06 39.88
C SER A 142 19.73 -2.16 38.91
N ALA A 143 19.10 -3.29 38.60
CA ALA A 143 19.35 -4.70 38.86
C ALA A 143 18.55 -5.46 37.78
N THR A 144 19.07 -6.61 37.35
CA THR A 144 18.35 -7.68 36.64
C THR A 144 17.54 -7.30 35.39
N MET A 145 18.18 -7.33 34.23
CA MET A 145 17.47 -7.57 32.97
C MET A 145 18.20 -8.68 32.21
N LYS A 146 17.46 -9.76 31.93
CA LYS A 146 17.93 -10.92 31.16
C LYS A 146 18.41 -10.45 29.78
N GLU A 147 19.63 -10.85 29.46
CA GLU A 147 20.24 -10.68 28.15
C GLU A 147 19.47 -11.59 27.16
N VAL A 148 18.61 -10.98 26.34
CA VAL A 148 18.07 -11.64 25.14
C VAL A 148 18.94 -11.14 24.00
N ALA A 149 19.88 -11.98 23.56
CA ALA A 149 20.62 -11.76 22.34
C ALA A 149 19.63 -11.74 21.16
N PHE A 150 19.39 -10.55 20.60
CA PHE A 150 18.76 -10.43 19.29
C PHE A 150 19.86 -10.47 18.25
N GLU A 151 19.96 -11.58 17.53
CA GLU A 151 20.60 -11.60 16.22
C GLU A 151 19.88 -10.59 15.33
N ARG A 152 20.64 -9.58 14.91
CA ARG A 152 20.18 -8.45 14.13
C ARG A 152 19.94 -8.91 12.69
N PHE A 153 18.72 -9.35 12.39
CA PHE A 153 18.27 -9.52 11.02
C PHE A 153 18.26 -8.15 10.33
N SER A 154 19.20 -7.96 9.41
CA SER A 154 19.27 -6.82 8.51
C SER A 154 18.11 -6.91 7.50
N GLY A 155 17.17 -5.97 7.60
CA GLY A 155 16.03 -5.84 6.70
C GLY A 155 15.26 -4.57 7.01
N GLN A 156 15.54 -3.53 6.22
CA GLN A 156 14.92 -2.20 6.12
C GLN A 156 13.58 -1.94 6.87
N HIS A 157 13.60 -0.85 7.65
CA HIS A 157 12.54 -0.05 8.31
C HIS A 157 12.29 -0.29 9.81
N PRO A 158 12.57 0.71 10.69
CA PRO A 158 11.91 0.81 11.98
C PRO A 158 10.72 1.77 11.87
N ALA A 159 9.54 1.24 11.56
CA ALA A 159 8.32 1.76 12.16
C ALA A 159 7.97 0.78 13.28
N VAL A 160 8.44 1.06 14.49
CA VAL A 160 8.04 0.30 15.68
C VAL A 160 6.61 0.73 15.99
N TYR A 161 5.64 0.00 15.45
CA TYR A 161 4.30 0.01 16.01
C TYR A 161 4.32 -0.96 17.19
N VAL A 162 4.22 -0.43 18.41
CA VAL A 162 3.80 -1.23 19.55
C VAL A 162 2.33 -1.54 19.30
N LEU A 163 2.05 -2.71 18.74
CA LEU A 163 0.72 -3.31 18.80
C LEU A 163 0.52 -3.68 20.27
N ASP A 164 -0.11 -2.77 21.02
CA ASP A 164 -0.74 -3.16 22.27
C ASP A 164 -1.63 -4.35 21.97
N ARG A 165 -1.37 -5.45 22.67
CA ARG A 165 -2.17 -6.66 22.60
C ARG A 165 -3.60 -6.29 22.96
N VAL A 166 -4.46 -6.11 21.97
CA VAL A 166 -5.91 -6.13 22.19
C VAL A 166 -6.28 -7.59 22.51
N SER A 167 -6.26 -7.94 23.78
CA SER A 167 -6.83 -9.19 24.27
C SER A 167 -8.35 -9.09 24.12
N TYR A 168 -8.91 -9.77 23.12
CA TYR A 168 -10.34 -10.03 23.08
C TYR A 168 -10.64 -11.06 24.16
N ALA A 169 -11.13 -10.60 25.31
CA ALA A 169 -11.85 -11.48 26.22
C ALA A 169 -13.21 -11.79 25.57
N PRO A 170 -13.57 -13.06 25.36
CA PRO A 170 -14.92 -13.40 24.96
C PRO A 170 -15.86 -12.99 26.09
N ARG A 171 -16.83 -12.12 25.77
CA ARG A 171 -17.96 -11.81 26.64
C ARG A 171 -18.81 -13.08 26.69
N MET A 172 -18.69 -13.85 27.76
CA MET A 172 -19.63 -14.92 28.09
C MET A 172 -20.93 -14.23 28.48
N ASP A 173 -21.81 -14.00 27.51
CA ASP A 173 -23.18 -13.60 27.82
C ASP A 173 -23.92 -14.82 28.37
N GLU A 174 -24.52 -14.57 29.51
CA GLU A 174 -25.09 -15.50 30.47
C GLU A 174 -26.11 -16.45 29.82
N THR A 175 -25.92 -17.74 30.11
CA THR A 175 -26.94 -18.77 30.07
C THR A 175 -28.15 -18.34 30.88
N SER A 176 -29.17 -17.81 30.21
CA SER A 176 -30.51 -17.69 30.79
C SER A 176 -31.21 -19.04 30.64
N VAL A 177 -31.12 -19.83 31.72
CA VAL A 177 -32.02 -20.92 32.03
C VAL A 177 -33.42 -20.33 32.18
N LEU A 178 -34.34 -20.72 31.30
CA LEU A 178 -35.77 -20.64 31.58
C LEU A 178 -36.37 -22.02 31.34
N SER A 179 -36.43 -22.76 32.43
CA SER A 179 -37.41 -23.81 32.70
C SER A 179 -38.81 -23.20 32.69
N PHE A 180 -39.72 -23.74 31.89
CA PHE A 180 -41.07 -24.20 32.27
C PHE A 180 -41.65 -25.04 31.13
#